data_AF-A0A837D9L4-F1
#
_entry.id   AF-A0A837D9L4-F1
#
_cell.length_a   1.000
_cell.length_b   1.000
_cell.length_c   1.000
_cell.angle_alpha   90.00
_cell.angle_beta   90.00
_cell.angle_gamma   90.00
#
_symmetry.space_group_name_H-M   'P 1'
#
loop_
_entity.id
_entity.type
_entity.pdbx_description
1 polymer ?
#
loop_
_entity_poly.entity_id
_entity_poly.type
_entity_poly.pdbx_seq_one_letter_code
_entity_poly.pdbx_strand_id
1 'polypeptide(L)'
;MGLESIWVTTLNDGLIRADHIVGIESHQTPELPGKRPRWLLDVTLAVSVGSGMKEGWEVMQLHRTLAQTDTYPERAAEELARTFDRLRRQNASGVVRVVTRHSFLRFEFSSFDSPGEP
;
A
#
# COMPACT_ATOMS: atom_id res chain seq x y z
N MET A 1 -0.80 19.37 2.26
CA MET A 1 -0.20 19.29 0.91
C MET A 1 1.20 18.70 1.04
N GLY A 2 1.52 17.68 0.25
CA GLY A 2 2.87 17.15 0.12
C GLY A 2 2.98 15.65 -0.16
N LEU A 3 1.89 14.94 -0.44
CA LEU A 3 1.93 13.53 -0.87
C LEU A 3 1.19 13.30 -2.20
N GLU A 4 0.64 14.35 -2.82
CA GLU A 4 -0.12 14.28 -4.08
C GLU A 4 0.74 13.79 -5.27
N SER A 5 2.05 13.98 -5.19
CA SER A 5 3.03 13.55 -6.19
C SER A 5 3.74 12.23 -5.83
N ILE A 6 3.32 11.57 -4.75
CA ILE A 6 3.86 10.27 -4.32
C ILE A 6 2.85 9.18 -4.66
N TRP A 7 3.32 8.20 -5.43
CA TRP A 7 2.56 7.01 -5.80
C TRP A 7 3.08 5.79 -5.05
N VAL A 8 2.22 4.79 -4.84
CA VAL A 8 2.61 3.52 -4.21
C VAL A 8 2.18 2.38 -5.11
N THR A 9 3.08 1.43 -5.35
CA THR A 9 2.74 0.21 -6.10
C THR A 9 1.95 -0.75 -5.22
N THR A 10 0.89 -1.31 -5.76
CA THR A 10 0.17 -2.44 -5.17
C THR A 10 0.82 -3.77 -5.57
N LEU A 11 0.48 -4.86 -4.88
CA LEU A 11 0.97 -6.21 -5.17
C LEU A 11 0.62 -6.67 -6.60
N ASN A 12 -0.49 -6.18 -7.16
CA ASN A 12 -0.97 -6.52 -8.50
C ASN A 12 -0.62 -5.45 -9.55
N ASP A 13 0.54 -4.81 -9.41
CA ASP A 13 1.08 -3.80 -10.34
C ASP A 13 0.22 -2.53 -10.57
N GLY A 14 -0.83 -2.32 -9.79
CA GLY A 14 -1.57 -1.06 -9.75
C GLY A 14 -0.80 0.05 -9.03
N LEU A 15 -1.17 1.32 -9.30
CA LEU A 15 -0.66 2.50 -8.61
C LEU A 15 -1.79 3.19 -7.82
N ILE A 16 -1.47 3.61 -6.60
CA ILE A 16 -2.35 4.44 -5.76
C ILE A 16 -1.63 5.73 -5.38
N ARG A 17 -2.36 6.82 -5.20
CA ARG A 17 -1.79 8.05 -4.66
C ARG A 17 -1.66 7.96 -3.14
N ALA A 18 -0.53 8.37 -2.61
CA ALA A 18 -0.25 8.27 -1.18
C ALA A 18 -1.15 9.18 -0.33
N ASP A 19 -1.57 10.34 -0.86
CA ASP A 19 -2.49 11.25 -0.17
C ASP A 19 -3.93 10.71 -0.06
N HIS A 20 -4.27 9.65 -0.80
CA HIS A 20 -5.57 8.97 -0.67
C HIS A 20 -5.56 7.87 0.40
N ILE A 21 -4.41 7.51 0.97
CA ILE A 21 -4.31 6.46 1.98
C ILE A 21 -4.74 7.02 3.34
N VAL A 22 -5.76 6.40 3.95
CA VAL A 22 -6.32 6.78 5.25
C VAL A 22 -6.09 5.74 6.35
N GLY A 23 -5.67 4.53 5.97
CA GLY A 23 -5.37 3.44 6.89
C GLY A 23 -4.28 2.54 6.33
N ILE A 24 -3.49 1.95 7.22
CA ILE A 24 -2.48 0.93 6.90
C ILE A 24 -2.67 -0.19 7.91
N GLU A 25 -2.86 -1.42 7.43
CA GLU A 25 -3.16 -2.56 8.27
C GLU A 25 -2.42 -3.80 7.81
N SER A 26 -2.18 -4.72 8.76
CA SER A 26 -1.64 -6.03 8.46
C SER A 26 -2.59 -7.10 8.97
N HIS A 27 -2.96 -8.03 8.10
CA HIS A 27 -3.84 -9.14 8.46
C HIS A 27 -3.44 -10.42 7.73
N GLN A 28 -3.91 -11.56 8.23
CA GLN A 28 -3.66 -12.84 7.58
C GLN A 28 -4.75 -13.17 6.56
N THR A 29 -4.33 -13.74 5.43
CA THR A 29 -5.27 -14.40 4.51
C THR A 29 -6.03 -15.49 5.27
N PRO A 30 -7.30 -15.76 4.91
CA PRO A 30 -8.05 -16.86 5.50
C PRO A 30 -7.30 -18.19 5.40
N GLU A 31 -7.42 -19.02 6.43
CA GLU A 31 -6.90 -20.38 6.39
C GLU A 31 -7.69 -21.21 5.36
N LEU A 32 -6.99 -21.75 4.36
CA LEU A 32 -7.57 -22.59 3.32
C LEU A 32 -6.89 -23.97 3.38
N PRO A 33 -7.64 -25.09 3.30
CA PRO A 33 -7.05 -26.43 3.29
C PRO A 33 -5.95 -26.56 2.22
N GLY A 34 -4.75 -26.98 2.64
CA GLY A 34 -3.60 -27.16 1.75
C GLY A 34 -2.83 -25.89 1.39
N LYS A 35 -3.23 -24.70 1.87
CA LYS A 35 -2.47 -23.45 1.70
C LYS A 35 -2.07 -22.88 3.04
N ARG A 36 -0.79 -22.48 3.17
CA ARG A 36 -0.33 -21.76 4.35
C ARG A 36 -0.91 -20.34 4.33
N PRO A 37 -1.46 -19.84 5.45
CA PRO A 37 -1.87 -18.44 5.55
C PRO A 37 -0.67 -17.53 5.32
N ARG A 38 -0.91 -16.41 4.64
CA ARG A 38 0.07 -15.37 4.34
C ARG A 38 -0.33 -14.09 5.06
N TRP A 39 0.64 -13.28 5.43
CA TRP A 39 0.38 -11.93 5.93
C TRP A 39 0.30 -10.96 4.76
N LEU A 40 -0.70 -10.09 4.78
CA LEU A 40 -0.88 -9.01 3.83
C LEU A 40 -0.58 -7.69 4.53
N LEU A 41 0.10 -6.79 3.82
CA LEU A 41 0.14 -5.37 4.16
C LEU A 41 -0.82 -4.64 3.23
N ASP A 42 -1.90 -4.14 3.80
CA ASP A 42 -2.99 -3.49 3.08
C ASP A 42 -3.06 -2.01 3.45
N VAL A 43 -3.60 -1.23 2.52
CA VAL A 43 -3.99 0.16 2.75
C VAL A 43 -5.45 0.39 2.43
N THR A 44 -6.08 1.23 3.23
CA THR A 44 -7.45 1.69 3.03
C THR A 44 -7.41 3.06 2.36
N LEU A 45 -8.19 3.23 1.30
CA LEU A 45 -8.27 4.51 0.58
C LEU A 45 -9.46 5.35 1.06
N ALA A 46 -9.33 6.68 1.01
CA ALA A 46 -10.39 7.63 1.32
C ALA A 46 -11.60 7.50 0.38
N VAL A 47 -11.40 6.94 -0.81
CA VAL A 47 -12.46 6.66 -1.77
C VAL A 47 -13.20 5.38 -1.39
N SER A 48 -14.52 5.48 -1.30
CA SER A 48 -15.37 4.31 -1.14
C SER A 48 -15.70 3.70 -2.50
N VAL A 49 -15.89 2.39 -2.53
CA VAL A 49 -16.47 1.69 -3.69
C VAL A 49 -17.85 1.18 -3.30
N GLY A 50 -18.76 1.14 -4.26
CA GLY A 50 -20.10 0.65 -3.99
C GLY A 50 -20.82 0.19 -5.23
N SER A 51 -21.86 -0.59 -5.02
CA SER A 51 -22.79 -1.03 -6.05
C SER A 51 -24.23 -0.80 -5.59
N GLY A 52 -25.12 -0.54 -6.54
CA GLY A 52 -26.53 -0.24 -6.26
C GLY A 52 -27.44 -1.37 -6.72
N MET A 53 -28.44 -1.70 -5.90
CA MET A 53 -29.61 -2.48 -6.28
C MET A 53 -30.87 -1.63 -6.07
N LYS A 54 -32.03 -2.16 -6.50
CA LYS A 54 -33.31 -1.44 -6.39
C LYS A 54 -33.67 -1.13 -4.93
N GLU A 55 -33.17 -1.92 -3.99
CA GLU A 55 -33.43 -1.85 -2.56
C GLU A 55 -32.43 -0.96 -1.81
N GLY A 56 -31.32 -0.53 -2.43
CA GLY A 56 -30.33 0.34 -1.79
C GLY A 56 -28.92 0.29 -2.40
N TRP A 57 -28.00 1.00 -1.73
CA TRP A 57 -26.59 1.04 -2.08
C TRP A 57 -25.75 0.30 -1.04
N GLU A 58 -24.88 -0.59 -1.49
CA GLU A 58 -23.82 -1.15 -0.67
C GLU A 58 -22.55 -0.33 -0.91
N VAL A 59 -22.00 0.27 0.15
CA VAL A 59 -20.79 1.10 0.08
C VAL A 59 -19.77 0.54 1.07
N MET A 60 -18.56 0.29 0.58
CA MET A 60 -17.46 -0.26 1.37
C MET A 60 -16.19 0.57 1.20
N GLN A 61 -15.32 0.49 2.20
CA GLN A 61 -13.97 1.02 2.09
C GLN A 61 -13.17 0.25 1.04
N LEU A 62 -12.31 0.97 0.31
CA LEU A 62 -11.48 0.36 -0.72
C LEU A 62 -10.14 -0.06 -0.14
N HIS A 63 -9.93 -1.37 0.01
CA HIS A 63 -8.65 -1.93 0.43
C HIS A 63 -7.78 -2.26 -0.79
N ARG A 64 -6.47 -2.03 -0.66
CA ARG A 64 -5.46 -2.37 -1.66
C ARG A 64 -4.26 -3.02 -0.98
N THR A 65 -3.89 -4.19 -1.45
CA THR A 65 -2.71 -4.91 -0.96
C THR A 65 -1.44 -4.35 -1.57
N LEU A 66 -0.47 -4.00 -0.72
CA LEU A 66 0.85 -3.53 -1.14
C LEU A 66 1.86 -4.66 -1.23
N ALA A 67 1.80 -5.62 -0.29
CA ALA A 67 2.72 -6.75 -0.24
C ALA A 67 2.12 -7.94 0.48
N GLN A 68 2.73 -9.10 0.26
CA GLN A 68 2.40 -10.36 0.93
C GLN A 68 3.69 -11.02 1.45
N THR A 69 3.66 -11.50 2.69
CA THR A 69 4.79 -12.14 3.38
C THR A 69 4.39 -13.43 4.09
N ASP A 70 5.39 -14.24 4.42
CA ASP A 70 5.22 -15.50 5.16
C ASP A 70 5.12 -15.25 6.67
N THR A 71 5.77 -14.19 7.14
CA THR A 71 5.85 -13.76 8.53
C THR A 71 5.11 -12.46 8.75
N TYR A 72 4.72 -12.17 9.98
CA TYR A 72 4.11 -10.90 10.34
C TYR A 72 5.05 -9.74 9.94
N PRO A 73 4.59 -8.77 9.13
CA PRO A 73 5.41 -7.63 8.71
C PRO A 73 5.51 -6.62 9.85
N GLU A 74 6.25 -6.96 10.88
CA GLU A 74 6.43 -6.14 12.08
C GLU A 74 6.87 -4.72 11.70
N ARG A 75 6.16 -3.72 12.24
CA ARG A 75 6.42 -2.29 12.06
C ARG A 75 6.26 -1.74 10.64
N ALA A 76 5.75 -2.53 9.70
CA ALA A 76 5.63 -2.10 8.30
C ALA A 76 4.71 -0.86 8.13
N ALA A 77 3.64 -0.76 8.92
CA ALA A 77 2.76 0.40 8.92
C ALA A 77 3.49 1.67 9.37
N GLU A 78 4.24 1.59 10.47
CA GLU A 78 5.03 2.70 11.00
C GLU A 78 6.17 3.10 10.06
N GLU A 79 6.83 2.14 9.42
CA GLU A 79 7.89 2.41 8.45
C GLU A 79 7.37 3.07 7.17
N LEU A 80 6.20 2.65 6.69
CA LEU A 80 5.53 3.30 5.57
C LEU A 80 5.15 4.74 5.92
N ALA A 81 4.53 4.95 7.09
CA ALA A 81 4.17 6.28 7.58
C ALA A 81 5.41 7.20 7.73
N ARG A 82 6.51 6.68 8.28
CA ARG A 82 7.80 7.42 8.37
C ARG A 82 8.37 7.72 6.99
N THR A 83 8.23 6.80 6.04
CA THR A 83 8.67 7.02 4.66
C THR A 83 7.88 8.15 4.00
N PHE A 84 6.56 8.18 4.16
CA PHE A 84 5.73 9.29 3.68
C PHE A 84 6.08 10.61 4.35
N ASP A 85 6.26 10.66 5.66
CA ASP A 85 6.64 11.91 6.33
C ASP A 85 7.99 12.45 5.81
N ARG A 86 8.97 11.56 5.61
CA ARG A 86 10.27 11.93 5.03
C ARG A 86 10.13 12.48 3.61
N LEU A 87 9.40 11.79 2.72
CA LEU A 87 9.20 12.21 1.32
C LEU A 87 8.44 13.53 1.24
N ARG A 88 7.41 13.70 2.08
CA ARG A 88 6.65 14.94 2.21
C ARG A 88 7.55 16.12 2.59
N ARG A 89 8.44 15.95 3.57
CA ARG A 89 9.39 17.01 3.98
C ARG A 89 10.41 17.35 2.89
N GLN A 90 10.71 16.41 2.00
CA GLN A 90 11.62 16.60 0.88
C GLN A 90 10.93 17.19 -0.35
N ASN A 91 9.60 17.37 -0.32
CA ASN A 91 8.79 17.73 -1.48
C ASN A 91 9.06 16.80 -2.68
N ALA A 92 9.28 15.51 -2.39
CA ALA A 92 9.65 14.53 -3.39
C ALA A 92 8.47 14.19 -4.32
N SER A 93 8.78 13.73 -5.53
CA SER A 93 7.81 13.22 -6.50
C SER A 93 8.31 11.90 -7.06
N GLY A 94 7.50 10.85 -7.01
CA GLY A 94 7.96 9.52 -7.43
C GLY A 94 7.07 8.37 -6.98
N VAL A 95 7.62 7.16 -7.04
CA VAL A 95 6.94 5.91 -6.72
C VAL A 95 7.61 5.21 -5.54
N VAL A 96 6.81 4.80 -4.57
CA VAL A 96 7.20 3.91 -3.47
C VAL A 96 6.81 2.48 -3.83
N ARG A 97 7.78 1.57 -3.79
CA ARG A 97 7.57 0.13 -3.97
C ARG A 97 7.81 -0.59 -2.65
N VAL A 98 6.93 -1.52 -2.33
CA VAL A 98 7.14 -2.44 -1.21
C VAL A 98 7.85 -3.69 -1.73
N VAL A 99 9.05 -3.94 -1.23
CA VAL A 99 9.85 -5.11 -1.60
C VAL A 99 9.99 -6.03 -0.40
N THR A 100 9.86 -7.34 -0.63
CA THR A 100 10.10 -8.34 0.41
C THR A 100 11.57 -8.75 0.38
N ARG A 101 12.28 -8.61 1.50
CA ARG A 101 13.66 -9.07 1.65
C ARG A 101 13.78 -9.92 2.90
N HIS A 102 14.25 -11.16 2.78
CA HIS A 102 14.59 -12.05 3.90
C HIS A 102 13.57 -12.03 5.08
N SER A 103 12.27 -12.01 4.77
CA SER A 103 11.14 -12.00 5.74
C SER A 103 10.75 -10.64 6.34
N PHE A 104 11.34 -9.53 5.89
CA PHE A 104 10.88 -8.17 6.22
C PHE A 104 10.45 -7.41 4.97
N LEU A 105 9.53 -6.47 5.15
CA LEU A 105 9.13 -5.52 4.12
C LEU A 105 10.07 -4.32 4.15
N ARG A 106 10.41 -3.81 2.96
CA ARG A 106 11.19 -2.58 2.78
C ARG A 106 10.49 -1.70 1.77
N PHE A 107 10.58 -0.39 1.99
CA PHE A 107 9.99 0.63 1.13
C PHE A 107 11.10 1.29 0.31
N GLU A 108 11.09 1.05 -0.99
CA GLU A 108 12.03 1.64 -1.94
C GLU A 108 11.37 2.79 -2.68
N PHE A 109 12.10 3.88 -2.88
CA PHE A 109 11.58 5.08 -3.55
C PHE A 109 12.35 5.32 -4.85
N SER A 110 11.62 5.51 -5.94
CA SER A 110 12.13 5.91 -7.24
C SER A 110 11.62 7.30 -7.58
N SER A 111 12.52 8.27 -7.68
CA SER A 111 12.18 9.65 -8.05
C SER A 111 11.81 9.75 -9.53
N PHE A 112 10.86 10.62 -9.87
CA PHE A 112 10.60 10.98 -11.27
C PHE A 112 11.68 11.89 -11.85
N ASP A 113 12.39 12.64 -11.01
CA ASP A 113 13.42 13.60 -11.43
C ASP A 113 14.79 12.94 -11.66
N SER A 114 14.94 11.65 -11.33
CA SER A 114 16.15 10.90 -11.65
C SER A 114 16.04 10.37 -13.08
N PRO A 115 16.99 10.68 -13.98
CA PRO A 115 17.02 10.06 -15.29
C PRO A 115 17.20 8.56 -15.08
N GLY A 116 16.17 7.77 -15.41
CA GLY A 116 16.26 6.32 -15.39
C GLY A 116 17.37 5.86 -16.34
N GLU A 117 18.21 4.93 -15.89
CA GLU A 117 19.02 4.16 -16.84
C GLU A 117 18.07 3.46 -17.84
N PRO A 118 18.35 3.56 -19.15
CA PRO A 118 17.55 2.94 -20.21
C PRO A 118 17.58 1.41 -20.18
#